data_AF-A0A9E2Z8B1-F1
#
_entry.id   AF-A0A9E2Z8B1-F1
#
_cell.length_a   1.000
_cell.length_b   1.000
_cell.length_c   1.000
_cell.angle_alpha   90.00
_cell.angle_beta   90.00
_cell.angle_gamma   90.00
#
_symmetry.space_group_name_H-M   'P 1'
#
loop_
_entity.id
_entity.type
_entity.pdbx_description
1 polymer ?
#
loop_
_entity_poly.entity_id
_entity_poly.type
_entity_poly.pdbx_seq_one_letter_code
_entity_poly.pdbx_strand_id
1 'polypeptide(L)'
;MGDAMDVVALVELGYQWTGGRVNQVRLQDLDAPTPCTRWDVRALLNHLVGAVGFLAKVAAGEPSAPDAHGWTRIDFIGSDPAAAFAGAAERALAAWRTPGAMDRQCVMPFGVEPGR
;
A
#
# COMPACT_ATOMS: atom_id res chain seq x y z
N MET A 1 -3.55 -23.18 -21.44
CA MET A 1 -3.25 -22.64 -20.10
C MET A 1 -3.43 -21.13 -20.21
N GLY A 2 -4.69 -20.70 -20.25
CA GLY A 2 -5.09 -19.37 -20.72
C GLY A 2 -5.43 -18.45 -19.55
N ASP A 3 -4.75 -17.31 -19.53
CA ASP A 3 -5.23 -15.97 -19.14
C ASP A 3 -6.28 -15.86 -18.01
N ALA A 4 -5.93 -16.38 -16.84
CA ALA A 4 -6.34 -15.71 -15.62
C ALA A 4 -5.53 -14.41 -15.59
N MET A 5 -6.19 -13.25 -15.61
CA MET A 5 -5.52 -11.94 -15.59
C MET A 5 -4.31 -11.98 -14.65
N ASP A 6 -3.15 -11.52 -15.13
CA ASP A 6 -1.97 -11.33 -14.31
C ASP A 6 -2.33 -10.35 -13.18
N VAL A 7 -2.61 -10.90 -11.99
CA VAL A 7 -3.02 -10.14 -10.80
C VAL A 7 -1.95 -9.12 -10.43
N VAL A 8 -0.68 -9.46 -10.64
CA VAL A 8 0.44 -8.55 -10.37
C VAL A 8 0.45 -7.40 -11.38
N ALA A 9 0.14 -7.66 -12.65
CA ALA A 9 -0.04 -6.60 -13.64
C ALA A 9 -1.23 -5.67 -13.30
N LEU A 10 -2.33 -6.20 -12.76
CA LEU A 10 -3.45 -5.37 -12.28
C LEU A 10 -3.05 -4.50 -11.08
N VAL A 11 -2.28 -5.06 -10.14
CA VAL A 11 -1.73 -4.29 -9.01
C VAL A 11 -0.83 -3.16 -9.52
N GLU A 12 0.02 -3.43 -10.51
CA GLU A 12 0.87 -2.42 -11.14
C GLU A 12 0.06 -1.29 -11.77
N LEU A 13 -0.98 -1.61 -12.55
CA LEU A 13 -1.89 -0.61 -13.11
C LEU A 13 -2.61 0.20 -12.02
N GLY A 14 -3.04 -0.46 -10.95
CA GLY A 14 -3.67 0.18 -9.80
C GLY A 14 -2.73 1.18 -9.11
N TYR A 15 -1.46 0.81 -8.90
CA TYR A 15 -0.46 1.70 -8.33
C TYR A 15 -0.11 2.86 -9.25
N GLN A 16 0.01 2.64 -10.56
CA GLN A 16 0.25 3.71 -11.53
C GLN A 16 -0.89 4.74 -11.52
N TRP A 17 -2.14 4.27 -11.57
CA TRP A 17 -3.31 5.15 -11.52
C TRP A 17 -3.36 5.94 -10.22
N THR A 18 -3.12 5.27 -9.09
CA THR A 18 -3.16 5.88 -7.75
C THR A 18 -2.04 6.90 -7.58
N GLY A 19 -0.82 6.56 -8.00
CA GLY A 19 0.34 7.45 -7.95
C GLY A 19 0.10 8.73 -8.76
N GLY A 20 -0.57 8.61 -9.92
CA GLY A 20 -1.01 9.77 -10.69
C GLY A 20 -1.94 10.71 -9.92
N ARG A 21 -2.76 10.22 -8.98
CA ARG A 21 -3.64 11.06 -8.14
C ARG A 21 -2.92 11.64 -6.94
N VAL A 22 -2.07 10.84 -6.28
CA VAL A 22 -1.24 11.32 -5.18
C VAL A 22 -0.34 12.47 -5.66
N ASN A 23 0.20 12.38 -6.88
CA ASN A 23 1.04 13.42 -7.48
C ASN A 23 0.29 14.74 -7.77
N GLN A 24 -1.05 14.75 -7.74
CA GLN A 24 -1.85 15.97 -7.90
C GLN A 24 -2.15 16.67 -6.56
N VAL A 25 -1.85 16.04 -5.43
CA VAL A 25 -2.06 16.62 -4.11
C VAL A 25 -0.95 17.62 -3.81
N ARG A 26 -1.33 18.85 -3.46
CA ARG A 26 -0.37 19.88 -3.02
C ARG A 26 -0.24 19.84 -1.50
N LEU A 27 0.93 20.21 -0.99
CA LEU A 27 1.20 20.20 0.45
C LEU A 27 0.22 21.07 1.26
N GLN A 28 -0.25 22.18 0.67
CA GLN A 28 -1.24 23.06 1.30
C GLN A 28 -2.64 22.44 1.46
N ASP A 29 -2.95 21.37 0.72
CA ASP A 29 -4.25 20.71 0.76
C ASP A 29 -4.26 19.52 1.76
N LEU A 30 -3.15 19.27 2.46
CA LEU A 30 -3.01 18.10 3.33
C LEU A 30 -4.00 18.08 4.50
N ASP A 31 -4.46 19.25 4.95
CA ASP A 31 -5.44 19.36 6.04
C ASP A 31 -6.89 19.48 5.51
N ALA A 32 -7.11 19.35 4.20
CA ALA A 32 -8.44 19.42 3.60
C ALA A 32 -9.28 18.18 3.94
N PRO A 33 -10.63 18.31 4.05
CA PRO A 33 -11.50 17.18 4.33
C PRO A 33 -11.55 16.21 3.13
N THR A 34 -11.79 14.93 3.41
CA THR A 34 -12.04 13.91 2.38
C THR A 34 -13.47 13.35 2.48
N PRO A 35 -14.00 12.68 1.44
CA PRO A 35 -15.26 11.95 1.55
C PRO A 35 -15.26 10.88 2.65
N CYS A 36 -14.08 10.34 2.99
CA CYS A 36 -13.87 9.53 4.18
C CYS A 36 -13.84 10.46 5.39
N THR A 37 -15.01 10.84 5.91
CA THR A 37 -15.19 11.93 6.90
C THR A 37 -14.34 11.85 8.18
N ARG A 38 -13.74 10.70 8.49
CA ARG A 38 -12.80 10.54 9.60
C ARG A 38 -11.38 11.04 9.28
N TRP A 39 -11.04 11.25 8.03
CA TRP A 39 -9.68 11.53 7.56
C TRP A 39 -9.63 12.81 6.72
N ASP A 40 -8.67 13.66 7.06
CA ASP A 40 -8.15 14.67 6.13
C ASP A 40 -7.26 14.01 5.07
N VAL A 41 -6.80 14.79 4.10
CA VAL A 41 -5.96 14.30 3.00
C VAL A 41 -4.66 13.68 3.54
N ARG A 42 -4.05 14.29 4.56
CA ARG A 42 -2.84 13.77 5.21
C ARG A 42 -3.05 12.38 5.79
N ALA A 43 -4.10 12.20 6.60
CA ALA A 43 -4.42 10.94 7.23
C ALA A 43 -4.74 9.85 6.19
N LEU A 44 -5.47 10.21 5.12
CA LEU A 44 -5.77 9.29 4.02
C LEU A 44 -4.51 8.86 3.26
N LEU A 45 -3.63 9.80 2.89
CA LEU A 45 -2.38 9.48 2.20
C LEU A 45 -1.44 8.67 3.09
N ASN A 46 -1.33 9.03 4.37
CA ASN A 46 -0.52 8.29 5.33
C ASN A 46 -0.99 6.85 5.48
N HIS A 47 -2.30 6.65 5.59
CA HIS A 47 -2.89 5.32 5.62
C HIS A 47 -2.61 4.55 4.33
N LEU A 48 -2.78 5.16 3.17
CA LEU A 48 -2.55 4.53 1.87
C LEU A 48 -1.10 4.05 1.71
N VAL A 49 -0.11 4.92 1.97
CA VAL A 49 1.31 4.57 1.86
C VAL A 49 1.67 3.48 2.88
N GLY A 50 1.14 3.60 4.10
CA GLY A 50 1.29 2.56 5.13
C GLY A 50 0.75 1.21 4.65
N ALA A 51 -0.47 1.17 4.11
CA ALA A 51 -1.10 -0.06 3.63
C ALA A 51 -0.29 -0.73 2.50
N VAL A 52 0.22 0.04 1.54
CA VAL A 52 1.08 -0.49 0.46
C VAL A 52 2.39 -1.06 1.03
N GLY A 53 3.01 -0.35 1.98
CA GLY A 53 4.21 -0.84 2.67
C GLY A 53 3.96 -2.11 3.48
N PHE A 54 2.80 -2.22 4.12
CA PHE A 54 2.36 -3.43 4.82
C PHE A 54 2.22 -4.60 3.84
N LEU A 55 1.58 -4.40 2.69
CA LEU A 55 1.40 -5.45 1.67
C LEU A 55 2.75 -5.92 1.11
N ALA A 56 3.73 -5.03 0.97
CA ALA A 56 5.09 -5.40 0.58
C ALA A 56 5.73 -6.38 1.56
N LYS A 57 5.59 -6.13 2.87
CA LYS A 57 6.11 -7.03 3.93
C LYS A 57 5.44 -8.39 3.89
N VAL A 58 4.11 -8.39 3.77
CA VAL A 58 3.31 -9.61 3.66
C VAL A 58 3.73 -10.44 2.44
N ALA A 59 3.90 -9.81 1.28
CA ALA A 59 4.36 -10.48 0.06
C ALA A 59 5.80 -11.04 0.19
N ALA A 60 6.64 -10.36 0.96
CA ALA A 60 7.98 -10.84 1.31
C ALA A 60 7.97 -12.00 2.34
N GLY A 61 6.80 -12.37 2.88
CA GLY A 61 6.67 -13.39 3.93
C GLY A 61 7.13 -12.89 5.31
N GLU A 62 7.28 -11.58 5.49
CA GLU A 62 7.59 -11.00 6.78
C GLU A 62 6.33 -10.98 7.67
N PRO A 63 6.47 -11.19 8.99
CA PRO A 63 5.36 -11.01 9.90
C PRO A 63 4.81 -9.58 9.81
N SER A 64 3.51 -9.44 9.59
CA SER A 64 2.85 -8.16 9.83
C SER A 64 2.98 -7.82 11.32
N ALA A 65 3.46 -6.61 11.65
CA ALA A 65 3.60 -6.20 13.05
C ALA A 65 2.25 -6.35 13.80
N PRO A 66 2.26 -6.83 15.06
CA PRO A 66 1.05 -7.18 15.80
C PRO A 66 0.20 -5.98 16.26
N ASP A 67 0.67 -4.74 16.08
CA ASP A 67 -0.16 -3.58 16.37
C ASP A 67 -0.96 -3.15 15.12
N ALA A 68 -2.28 -3.29 15.20
CA ALA A 68 -3.18 -2.63 14.25
C ALA A 68 -3.32 -1.11 14.56
N HIS A 69 -2.76 -0.64 15.68
CA HIS A 69 -3.00 0.68 16.26
C HIS A 69 -1.75 1.57 16.38
N GLY A 70 -0.54 1.03 16.30
CA GLY A 70 0.71 1.81 16.32
C GLY A 70 1.08 2.33 14.94
N TRP A 71 0.67 1.65 13.87
CA TRP A 71 0.80 2.13 12.49
C TRP A 71 0.19 3.51 12.25
N THR A 72 -0.90 3.86 12.93
CA THR A 72 -1.52 5.18 12.78
C THR A 72 -0.68 6.32 13.38
N ARG A 73 0.38 6.00 14.14
CA ARG A 73 1.32 6.97 14.72
C ARG A 73 2.60 7.15 13.91
N ILE A 74 2.80 6.34 12.87
CA ILE A 74 3.97 6.42 12.01
C ILE A 74 3.66 7.38 10.86
N ASP A 75 4.55 8.34 10.63
CA ASP A 75 4.52 9.18 9.43
C ASP A 75 5.22 8.45 8.28
N PHE A 76 4.44 8.00 7.32
CA PHE A 76 4.88 7.30 6.12
C PHE A 76 5.07 8.25 4.92
N ILE A 77 4.47 9.44 4.94
CA ILE A 77 4.46 10.35 3.79
C ILE A 77 5.51 11.44 3.89
N GLY A 78 5.93 11.81 5.11
CA GLY A 78 6.92 12.85 5.34
C GLY A 78 6.57 14.16 4.63
N SER A 79 7.56 14.76 3.98
CA SER A 79 7.40 16.02 3.23
C SER A 79 7.03 15.84 1.75
N ASP A 80 7.06 14.61 1.23
CA ASP A 80 6.76 14.33 -0.18
C ASP A 80 5.89 13.06 -0.30
N PRO A 81 4.55 13.22 -0.23
CA PRO A 81 3.63 12.09 -0.32
C PRO A 81 3.73 11.32 -1.64
N ALA A 82 4.08 11.98 -2.74
CA ALA A 82 4.20 11.35 -4.06
C ALA A 82 5.42 10.43 -4.11
N ALA A 83 6.58 10.92 -3.67
CA ALA A 83 7.78 10.09 -3.56
C ALA A 83 7.59 8.94 -2.57
N ALA A 84 6.92 9.18 -1.44
CA ALA A 84 6.62 8.16 -0.46
C ALA A 84 5.75 7.03 -1.02
N PHE A 85 4.67 7.38 -1.75
CA PHE A 85 3.82 6.40 -2.40
C PHE A 85 4.57 5.62 -3.49
N ALA A 86 5.33 6.31 -4.36
CA ALA A 86 6.10 5.67 -5.41
C ALA A 86 7.08 4.62 -4.85
N GLY A 87 7.84 4.98 -3.82
CA GLY A 87 8.77 4.05 -3.18
C GLY A 87 8.07 2.87 -2.49
N ALA A 88 6.89 3.08 -1.91
CA ALA A 88 6.09 1.98 -1.35
C ALA A 88 5.57 1.04 -2.44
N ALA A 89 5.05 1.59 -3.53
CA ALA A 89 4.53 0.82 -4.67
C ALA A 89 5.63 -0.01 -5.35
N GLU A 90 6.82 0.56 -5.55
CA GLU A 90 7.96 -0.16 -6.12
C GLU A 90 8.37 -1.36 -5.26
N ARG A 91 8.48 -1.18 -3.93
CA ARG A 91 8.79 -2.27 -3.00
C ARG A 91 7.71 -3.36 -3.01
N ALA A 92 6.44 -2.96 -3.02
CA ALA A 92 5.33 -3.90 -3.08
C ALA A 92 5.35 -4.71 -4.38
N LEU A 93 5.53 -4.07 -5.54
CA LEU A 93 5.60 -4.77 -6.83
C LEU A 93 6.79 -5.72 -6.91
N ALA A 94 7.96 -5.30 -6.41
CA ALA A 94 9.13 -6.17 -6.36
C ALA A 94 8.87 -7.42 -5.51
N ALA A 95 8.21 -7.27 -4.36
CA ALA A 95 7.84 -8.39 -3.50
C ALA A 95 6.84 -9.33 -4.18
N TRP A 96 5.76 -8.81 -4.77
CA TRP A 96 4.74 -9.61 -5.47
C TRP A 96 5.27 -10.32 -6.73
N ARG A 97 6.26 -9.74 -7.42
CA ARG A 97 6.92 -10.36 -8.59
C ARG A 97 7.87 -11.50 -8.21
N THR A 98 8.18 -11.68 -6.93
CA THR A 98 9.02 -12.80 -6.49
C THR A 98 8.31 -14.13 -6.78
N PRO A 99 8.97 -15.12 -7.41
CA PRO A 99 8.37 -16.42 -7.67
C PRO A 99 7.76 -17.06 -6.41
N GLY A 100 6.50 -17.50 -6.53
CA GLY A 100 5.74 -18.11 -5.45
C GLY A 100 5.20 -17.14 -4.40
N ALA A 101 5.32 -15.82 -4.56
CA ALA A 101 4.74 -14.85 -3.62
C ALA A 101 3.22 -15.03 -3.48
N MET A 102 2.52 -15.23 -4.59
CA MET A 102 1.06 -15.45 -4.63
C MET A 102 0.63 -16.83 -4.09
N ASP A 103 1.57 -17.78 -3.97
CA ASP A 103 1.29 -19.13 -3.47
C ASP A 103 1.55 -19.26 -1.96
N ARG A 104 2.13 -18.24 -1.33
CA ARG A 104 2.43 -18.23 0.11
C ARG A 104 1.22 -17.84 0.93
N GLN A 105 1.23 -18.28 2.18
CA GLN A 105 0.29 -17.82 3.20
C GLN A 105 0.74 -16.46 3.73
N CYS A 106 -0.16 -15.50 3.67
CA CYS A 106 -0.01 -14.15 4.17
C CYS A 106 -0.49 -14.11 5.63
N VAL A 107 0.42 -13.85 6.56
CA VAL A 107 0.08 -13.65 7.96
C VAL A 107 -0.34 -12.20 8.16
N MET A 108 -1.63 -12.01 8.42
CA MET A 108 -2.26 -10.70 8.61
C MET A 108 -2.67 -10.53 10.09
N PRO A 109 -2.87 -9.30 10.59
CA PRO A 109 -3.33 -9.06 11.95
C PRO A 109 -4.71 -9.65 12.26
N PHE A 110 -5.48 -10.01 11.24
CA PHE A 110 -6.84 -10.54 11.34
C PHE A 110 -6.99 -12.00 10.87
N GLY A 111 -5.89 -12.67 10.52
CA GLY A 111 -5.95 -14.06 10.07
C GLY A 111 -4.78 -14.46 9.15
N VAL A 112 -4.80 -15.70 8.70
CA VAL A 112 -3.86 -16.22 7.70
C VAL A 112 -4.65 -16.45 6.41
N GLU A 113 -4.23 -15.80 5.33
CA GLU A 113 -4.91 -15.85 4.04
C GLU A 113 -3.96 -16.32 2.93
N PRO A 114 -4.45 -17.00 1.87
CA PRO A 114 -3.64 -17.23 0.68
C PRO A 114 -3.28 -15.89 0.02
N GLY A 115 -2.13 -15.82 -0.64
CA GLY A 115 -1.71 -14.61 -1.36
C GLY A 115 -2.52 -14.25 -2.61
N ARG A 116 -3.56 -15.03 -2.96
CA ARG A 116 -4.40 -14.88 -4.15
C ARG A 116 -5.88 -14.91 -3.80
#